data_AF-A0A9E4KJ85-F1
#
_entry.id   AF-A0A9E4KJ85-F1
#
_cell.length_a   1.000
_cell.length_b   1.000
_cell.length_c   1.000
_cell.angle_alpha   90.00
_cell.angle_beta   90.00
_cell.angle_gamma   90.00
#
_symmetry.space_group_name_H-M   'P 1'
#
loop_
_entity.id
_entity.type
_entity.pdbx_description
1 polymer ?
#
loop_
_entity_poly.entity_id
_entity_poly.type
_entity_poly.pdbx_seq_one_letter_code
_entity_poly.pdbx_strand_id
1 'polypeptide(L)'
;MTTAQLDLNSSQIPMPGLTVEPVVRRPVSSASVSPGQVIQYHGSVRGGPRFGLYGTVVEARARQAVVDMGQHGRWHIPYYLLTVPQNNYGGLDAVQVA
;
A
#
# COMPACT_ATOMS: atom_id res chain seq x y z
N MET A 1 -17.51 -14.65 31.69
CA MET A 1 -17.88 -13.23 31.51
C MET A 1 -16.81 -12.62 30.62
N THR A 2 -17.10 -12.39 29.34
CA THR A 2 -16.08 -11.93 28.38
C THR A 2 -16.53 -10.57 27.87
N THR A 3 -15.80 -9.54 28.27
CA THR A 3 -16.04 -8.14 27.94
C THR A 3 -15.65 -7.90 26.48
N ALA A 4 -16.64 -7.59 25.63
CA ALA A 4 -16.36 -7.09 24.29
C ALA A 4 -15.76 -5.69 24.41
N GLN A 5 -14.46 -5.55 24.14
CA GLN A 5 -13.85 -4.23 23.94
C GLN A 5 -14.39 -3.65 22.64
N LEU A 6 -15.13 -2.55 22.75
CA LEU A 6 -15.60 -1.76 21.63
C LEU A 6 -14.40 -1.08 20.95
N ASP A 7 -14.06 -1.56 19.75
CA ASP A 7 -13.24 -0.83 18.80
C ASP A 7 -14.05 0.37 18.29
N LEU A 8 -13.77 1.54 18.87
CA LEU A 8 -14.46 2.81 18.68
C LEU A 8 -14.32 3.41 17.27
N ASN A 9 -13.59 2.77 16.33
CA ASN A 9 -13.39 3.29 14.97
C ASN A 9 -14.19 2.58 13.88
N SER A 10 -15.02 1.61 14.23
CA SER A 10 -15.76 0.80 13.26
C SER A 10 -17.21 1.27 13.11
N SER A 11 -17.45 2.29 12.26
CA SER A 11 -18.79 2.59 11.74
C SER A 11 -19.36 1.48 10.82
N GLN A 12 -18.68 0.33 10.76
CA GLN A 12 -19.00 -0.79 9.91
C GLN A 12 -19.82 -1.82 10.70
N ILE A 13 -20.96 -2.22 10.12
CA ILE A 13 -21.79 -3.31 10.66
C ILE A 13 -20.93 -4.58 10.68
N PRO A 14 -20.81 -5.28 11.82
CA PRO A 14 -20.10 -6.56 11.86
C PRO A 14 -20.79 -7.54 10.92
N MET A 15 -20.04 -8.07 9.94
CA MET A 15 -20.52 -9.08 9.00
C MET A 15 -19.97 -10.45 9.42
N PRO A 16 -20.78 -11.29 10.11
CA PRO A 16 -20.31 -12.60 10.58
C PRO A 16 -19.87 -13.46 9.40
N GLY A 17 -18.68 -14.08 9.49
CA GLY A 17 -18.11 -14.91 8.42
C GLY A 17 -17.27 -14.15 7.38
N LEU A 18 -17.22 -12.82 7.45
CA LEU A 18 -16.30 -12.02 6.65
C LEU A 18 -15.11 -11.58 7.53
N THR A 19 -14.01 -12.33 7.52
CA THR A 19 -12.75 -11.87 8.13
C THR A 19 -12.16 -10.80 7.22
N VAL A 20 -12.52 -9.54 7.46
CA VAL A 20 -11.89 -8.40 6.80
C VAL A 20 -10.64 -8.07 7.61
N GLU A 21 -9.50 -8.64 7.21
CA GLU A 21 -8.21 -8.12 7.67
C GLU A 21 -8.09 -6.69 7.14
N PRO A 22 -8.02 -5.66 8.01
CA PRO A 22 -7.85 -4.29 7.56
C PRO A 22 -6.47 -4.20 6.91
N VAL A 23 -6.42 -4.20 5.58
CA VAL A 23 -5.19 -3.88 4.85
C VAL A 23 -4.95 -2.38 5.06
N VAL A 24 -4.15 -2.05 6.07
CA VAL A 24 -3.78 -0.67 6.38
C VAL A 24 -2.82 -0.19 5.30
N ARG A 25 -3.37 0.53 4.32
CA ARG A 25 -2.61 1.12 3.22
C ARG A 25 -2.02 2.44 3.70
N ARG A 26 -0.70 2.57 3.68
CA ARG A 26 -0.05 3.84 4.03
C ARG A 26 -0.03 4.77 2.81
N PRO A 27 -0.57 6.00 2.94
CA PRO A 27 -0.48 6.99 1.87
C PRO A 27 0.98 7.35 1.61
N VAL A 28 1.24 7.66 0.35
CA VAL A 28 2.59 7.86 -0.17
C VAL A 28 2.86 9.35 -0.36
N SER A 29 4.10 9.77 -0.14
CA SER A 29 4.60 11.12 -0.40
C SER A 29 6.04 11.07 -0.90
N SER A 30 6.56 12.18 -1.43
CA SER A 30 7.96 12.27 -1.87
C SER A 30 8.96 12.01 -0.73
N ALA A 31 8.59 12.31 0.52
CA ALA A 31 9.44 12.09 1.69
C ALA A 31 9.41 10.63 2.18
N SER A 32 8.41 9.85 1.77
CA SER A 32 8.18 8.48 2.26
C SER A 32 8.51 7.40 1.23
N VAL A 33 9.10 7.77 0.09
CA VAL A 33 9.42 6.87 -1.01
C VAL A 33 10.86 7.00 -1.41
N SER A 34 11.53 5.87 -1.56
CA SER A 34 12.87 5.80 -2.12
C SER A 34 12.90 4.97 -3.40
N PRO A 35 13.86 5.23 -4.32
CA PRO A 35 14.17 4.29 -5.40
C PRO A 35 14.39 2.86 -4.89
N GLY A 36 13.93 1.87 -5.64
CA GLY A 36 13.96 0.46 -5.28
C GLY A 36 12.77 -0.02 -4.44
N GLN A 37 11.94 0.90 -3.91
CA GLN A 37 10.79 0.52 -3.09
C GLN A 37 9.64 -0.04 -3.95
N VAL A 38 9.05 -1.15 -3.49
CA VAL A 38 7.82 -1.71 -4.08
C VAL A 38 6.62 -0.91 -3.61
N ILE A 39 5.78 -0.50 -4.55
CA ILE A 39 4.53 0.22 -4.30
C ILE A 39 3.37 -0.43 -5.06
N GLN A 40 2.15 -0.14 -4.63
CA GLN A 40 0.93 -0.56 -5.31
C GLN A 40 0.20 0.65 -5.91
N TYR A 41 -0.25 0.51 -7.16
CA TYR A 41 -1.13 1.48 -7.82
C TYR A 41 -2.59 1.30 -7.40
N HIS A 42 -3.24 2.38 -7.03
CA HIS A 42 -4.61 2.40 -6.53
C HIS A 42 -5.51 3.38 -7.30
N GLY A 43 -5.08 3.83 -8.48
CA GLY A 43 -5.89 4.69 -9.33
C GLY A 43 -6.86 3.95 -10.24
N SER A 44 -7.86 4.68 -10.73
CA SER A 44 -8.77 4.25 -11.79
C SER A 44 -8.79 5.32 -12.88
N VAL A 45 -7.67 5.45 -13.59
CA VAL A 45 -7.47 6.46 -14.64
C VAL A 45 -7.48 5.75 -16.00
N ARG A 46 -8.29 6.25 -16.94
CA ARG A 46 -8.39 5.69 -18.29
C ARG A 46 -7.02 5.79 -18.99
N GLY A 47 -6.55 4.65 -19.51
CA GLY A 47 -5.23 4.56 -20.13
C GLY A 47 -4.06 4.55 -19.15
N GLY A 48 -4.32 4.52 -17.84
CA GLY A 48 -3.29 4.31 -16.82
C GLY A 48 -3.04 2.83 -16.53
N PRO A 49 -2.17 2.54 -15.56
CA PRO A 49 -1.94 1.18 -15.07
C PRO A 49 -3.20 0.52 -14.54
N ARG A 50 -3.20 -0.82 -14.50
CA ARG A 50 -4.30 -1.58 -13.90
C ARG A 50 -4.33 -1.34 -12.38
N PHE A 51 -5.52 -1.11 -11.84
CA PHE A 51 -5.73 -1.02 -10.39
C PHE A 51 -5.17 -2.25 -9.66
N GLY A 52 -4.51 -2.03 -8.53
CA GLY A 52 -3.91 -3.07 -7.69
C GLY A 52 -2.56 -3.59 -8.19
N LEU A 53 -2.08 -3.11 -9.34
CA LEU A 53 -0.78 -3.50 -9.89
C LEU A 53 0.37 -3.01 -9.02
N TYR A 54 1.40 -3.84 -8.89
CA TYR A 54 2.63 -3.52 -8.18
C TYR A 54 3.70 -3.01 -9.14
N GLY A 55 4.56 -2.14 -8.63
CA GLY A 55 5.72 -1.66 -9.37
C GLY A 55 6.83 -1.21 -8.43
N THR A 56 8.02 -1.04 -8.99
CA THR A 56 9.22 -0.60 -8.27
C THR A 56 9.48 0.86 -8.59
N VAL A 57 9.69 1.66 -7.56
CA VAL A 57 10.02 3.07 -7.74
C VAL A 57 11.42 3.18 -8.33
N VAL A 58 11.53 3.88 -9.43
CA VAL A 58 12.81 4.19 -10.07
C VAL A 58 13.33 5.53 -9.56
N GLU A 59 12.44 6.51 -9.41
CA GLU A 59 12.80 7.88 -9.06
C GLU A 59 11.65 8.52 -8.28
N ALA A 60 11.95 9.15 -7.14
CA ALA A 60 11.00 9.97 -6.41
C ALA A 60 11.18 11.44 -6.82
N ARG A 61 10.15 12.06 -7.40
CA ARG A 61 10.13 13.50 -7.73
C ARG A 61 9.24 14.27 -6.77
N ALA A 62 9.25 15.60 -6.84
CA ALA A 62 8.49 16.43 -5.90
C ALA A 62 6.98 16.11 -5.80
N ARG A 63 6.32 15.77 -6.92
CA ARG A 63 4.85 15.59 -6.97
C ARG A 63 4.39 14.21 -7.44
N GLN A 64 5.32 13.38 -7.91
CA GLN A 64 5.02 12.07 -8.50
C GLN A 64 6.25 11.17 -8.42
N ALA A 65 6.04 9.86 -8.50
CA ALA A 65 7.12 8.89 -8.66
C ALA A 65 7.19 8.42 -10.12
N VAL A 66 8.40 8.11 -10.57
CA VAL A 66 8.60 7.27 -11.75
C VAL A 66 8.62 5.83 -11.26
N VAL A 67 7.70 5.01 -11.76
CA VAL A 67 7.51 3.62 -11.32
C VAL A 67 7.68 2.72 -12.52
N ASP A 68 8.53 1.70 -12.38
CA ASP A 68 8.61 0.60 -13.32
C ASP A 68 7.59 -0.47 -12.94
N MET A 69 6.66 -0.76 -13.85
CA MET A 69 5.60 -1.77 -13.67
C MET A 69 5.85 -3.01 -14.53
N GLY A 70 7.10 -3.28 -14.88
CA GLY A 70 7.50 -4.46 -15.65
C GLY A 70 6.92 -4.43 -17.06
N GLN A 71 6.12 -5.45 -17.42
CA GLN A 71 5.52 -5.56 -18.75
C GLN A 71 4.52 -4.44 -19.07
N HIS A 72 4.03 -3.73 -18.05
CA HIS A 72 3.16 -2.57 -18.24
C HIS A 72 3.95 -1.28 -18.50
N GLY A 73 5.28 -1.34 -18.49
CA GLY A 73 6.17 -0.22 -18.78
C GLY A 73 6.40 0.70 -17.59
N ARG A 74 7.07 1.83 -17.89
CA ARG A 74 7.43 2.86 -16.91
C ARG A 74 6.40 3.99 -16.90
N TRP A 75 5.96 4.39 -15.72
CA TRP A 75 4.89 5.36 -15.52
C TRP A 75 5.29 6.50 -14.60
N HIS A 76 4.73 7.68 -14.88
CA HIS A 76 4.80 8.85 -14.01
C HIS A 76 3.50 8.93 -13.21
N ILE A 77 3.56 8.68 -11.91
CA ILE A 77 2.36 8.47 -11.11
C ILE A 77 2.32 9.43 -9.92
N PRO A 78 1.29 10.28 -9.80
CA PRO A 78 1.07 11.11 -8.62
C PRO A 78 0.94 10.27 -7.35
N TYR A 79 1.54 10.74 -6.26
CA TYR A 79 1.62 9.96 -5.02
C TYR A 79 0.27 9.59 -4.40
N TYR A 80 -0.77 10.41 -4.61
CA TYR A 80 -2.12 10.11 -4.13
C TYR A 80 -2.78 8.89 -4.80
N LEU A 81 -2.19 8.37 -5.88
CA LEU A 81 -2.60 7.12 -6.53
C LEU A 81 -1.74 5.93 -6.09
N LEU A 82 -0.78 6.11 -5.19
CA LEU A 82 0.16 5.07 -4.75
C LEU A 82 -0.03 4.76 -3.27
N THR A 83 0.19 3.49 -2.92
CA THR A 83 0.22 3.02 -1.53
C THR A 83 1.45 2.15 -1.30
N VAL A 84 2.07 2.27 -0.12
CA VAL A 84 3.05 1.26 0.31
C VAL A 84 2.26 0.04 0.80
N PRO A 85 2.43 -1.15 0.20
CA PRO A 85 1.81 -2.35 0.74
C PRO A 85 2.42 -2.65 2.10
N GLN A 86 1.60 -2.78 3.14
CA GLN A 86 2.05 -3.40 4.38
C GLN A 86 2.14 -4.91 4.12
N ASN A 87 3.34 -5.47 4.26
CA ASN A 87 3.49 -6.91 4.37
C ASN A 87 2.91 -7.32 5.73
N ASN A 88 1.72 -7.90 5.74
CA ASN A 88 1.16 -8.55 6.94
C ASN A 88 1.84 -9.91 7.26
N TYR A 89 2.97 -10.22 6.61
CA TYR A 89 3.87 -11.30 7.02
C TYR A 89 4.86 -10.77 8.08
N GLY A 90 4.31 -10.35 9.22
CA GLY A 90 5.06 -9.96 10.40
C GLY A 90 5.26 -11.17 11.31
N GLY A 91 6.45 -11.75 11.23
CA GLY A 91 6.92 -12.92 11.96
C GLY A 91 7.67 -13.74 10.93
N LEU A 92 8.94 -13.47 10.63
CA LEU A 92 10.07 -13.86 11.48
C LEU A 92 11.31 -12.91 11.39
N ASP A 93 11.23 -11.73 10.76
CA ASP A 93 12.43 -10.91 10.49
C ASP A 93 12.77 -9.85 11.56
N ALA A 94 12.55 -10.18 12.83
CA ALA A 94 13.18 -9.50 13.95
C ALA A 94 14.23 -10.42 14.61
N VAL A 95 15.14 -10.97 13.80
CA VAL A 95 16.40 -11.50 14.32
C VAL A 95 17.31 -10.29 14.55
N GLN A 96 17.48 -9.94 15.82
CA GLN A 96 18.54 -9.06 16.29
C GLN A 96 19.88 -9.60 15.78
N VAL A 97 20.55 -8.81 14.94
CA VAL A 97 22.00 -8.91 14.76
C VAL A 97 22.65 -7.97 15.77
N ALA A 98 23.12 -8.57 16.87
CA ALA A 98 24.22 -8.10 17.70
C ALA A 98 25.00 -9.33 18.16
#